data_AF-A0A1H6FBG0-F1
#
_entry.id   AF-A0A1H6FBG0-F1
#
_cell.length_a   1.000
_cell.length_b   1.000
_cell.length_c   1.000
_cell.angle_alpha   90.00
_cell.angle_beta   90.00
_cell.angle_gamma   90.00
#
_symmetry.space_group_name_H-M   'P 1'
#
loop_
_entity.id
_entity.type
_entity.pdbx_description
1 polymer ?
#
loop_
_entity_poly.entity_id
_entity_poly.type
_entity_poly.pdbx_seq_one_letter_code
_entity_poly.pdbx_strand_id
1 'polypeptide(L)'
;MMELFFKHLLETKSQFGSYSKSHKLQKLLEEVIASTKFRTDKTKYFMALQVITVCAEEYRYNFLIDCEGYKQSVNICDNLLNELIEFDESTEIQADS
;
A
#
# COMPACT_ATOMS: atom_id res chain seq x y z
N MET A 1 -1.32 1.81 8.72
CA MET A 1 -0.71 0.46 8.62
C MET A 1 -0.20 0.18 7.20
N MET A 2 -1.00 0.37 6.14
CA MET A 2 -0.60 0.19 4.72
C MET A 2 0.70 0.87 4.28
N GLU A 3 0.91 2.15 4.65
CA GLU A 3 2.12 2.89 4.24
C GLU A 3 3.42 2.19 4.67
N LEU A 4 3.48 1.74 5.92
CA LEU A 4 4.66 1.07 6.47
C LEU A 4 4.87 -0.29 5.80
N PHE A 5 3.79 -1.00 5.45
CA PHE A 5 3.91 -2.27 4.77
C PHE A 5 4.45 -2.12 3.35
N PHE A 6 3.99 -1.12 2.58
CA PHE A 6 4.61 -0.81 1.28
C PHE A 6 6.10 -0.49 1.41
N LYS A 7 6.46 0.34 2.40
CA LYS A 7 7.87 0.69 2.66
C LYS A 7 8.70 -0.53 3.04
N HIS A 8 8.15 -1.42 3.87
CA HIS A 8 8.78 -2.69 4.20
C HIS A 8 9.06 -3.51 2.95
N LEU A 9 8.05 -3.74 2.09
CA LEU A 9 8.22 -4.51 0.84
C LEU A 9 9.23 -3.86 -0.11
N LEU A 10 9.25 -2.53 -0.21
CA LEU A 10 10.23 -1.80 -1.00
C LEU A 10 11.65 -1.93 -0.43
N GLU A 11 11.80 -2.00 0.89
CA GLU A 11 13.09 -2.15 1.54
C GLU A 11 13.61 -3.60 1.47
N THR A 12 12.73 -4.60 1.59
CA THR A 12 13.14 -6.02 1.68
C THR A 12 13.06 -6.79 0.36
N LYS A 13 12.17 -6.41 -0.57
CA LYS A 13 11.93 -7.16 -1.82
C LYS A 13 12.26 -6.39 -3.11
N SER A 14 12.55 -5.08 -3.05
CA SER A 14 12.90 -4.33 -4.25
C SER A 14 14.36 -4.53 -4.66
N GLN A 15 14.66 -4.34 -5.94
CA GLN A 15 16.04 -4.41 -6.46
C GLN A 15 16.99 -3.39 -5.80
N PHE A 16 16.46 -2.23 -5.37
CA PHE A 16 17.25 -1.12 -4.85
C PHE A 16 17.28 -1.04 -3.31
N GLY A 17 16.38 -1.76 -2.62
CA GLY A 17 16.24 -1.70 -1.17
C GLY A 17 15.88 -0.31 -0.65
N SER A 18 15.11 0.48 -1.41
CA SER A 18 14.78 1.85 -1.06
C SER A 18 13.36 2.22 -1.51
N TYR A 19 12.74 3.16 -0.81
CA TYR A 19 11.43 3.71 -1.14
C TYR A 19 11.48 5.24 -1.23
N SER A 20 10.57 5.85 -2.00
CA SER A 20 10.48 7.30 -2.05
C SER A 20 10.03 7.89 -0.72
N LYS A 21 10.42 9.13 -0.43
CA LYS A 21 9.94 9.87 0.75
C LYS A 21 8.50 10.38 0.58
N SER A 22 7.60 9.50 0.14
CA SER A 22 6.18 9.77 -0.02
C SER A 22 5.36 9.07 1.05
N HIS A 23 4.24 9.71 1.40
CA HIS A 23 3.16 9.12 2.21
C HIS A 23 1.92 8.81 1.35
N LYS A 24 1.95 9.12 0.05
CA LYS A 24 0.84 8.90 -0.88
C LYS A 24 0.76 7.43 -1.23
N LEU A 25 -0.25 6.73 -0.71
CA LEU A 25 -0.36 5.28 -0.80
C LEU A 25 -0.41 4.76 -2.25
N GLN A 26 -1.09 5.47 -3.14
CA GLN A 26 -1.15 5.12 -4.56
C GLN A 26 0.23 5.16 -5.24
N LYS A 27 1.11 6.09 -4.85
CA LYS A 27 2.47 6.16 -5.38
C LYS A 27 3.32 5.02 -4.86
N LEU A 28 3.20 4.72 -3.57
CA LEU A 28 3.92 3.61 -2.97
C LEU A 28 3.53 2.26 -3.60
N LEU A 29 2.24 2.06 -3.91
CA LEU A 29 1.80 0.87 -4.66
C LEU A 29 2.44 0.81 -6.06
N GLU A 30 2.48 1.94 -6.78
CA GLU A 30 3.12 2.00 -8.09
C GLU A 30 4.62 1.67 -8.02
N GLU A 31 5.31 2.17 -6.99
CA GLU A 31 6.71 1.85 -6.72
C GLU A 31 6.90 0.36 -6.43
N VAL A 32 6.02 -0.25 -5.62
CA VAL A 32 6.07 -1.69 -5.33
C VAL A 32 5.92 -2.49 -6.62
N ILE A 33 4.96 -2.15 -7.47
CA ILE A 33 4.74 -2.83 -8.76
C ILE A 33 5.95 -2.66 -9.69
N ALA A 34 6.54 -1.46 -9.74
CA ALA A 34 7.64 -1.14 -10.63
C ALA A 34 8.98 -1.77 -10.20
N SER A 35 9.20 -1.92 -8.89
CA SER A 35 10.52 -2.28 -8.33
C SER A 35 10.59 -3.70 -7.75
N THR A 36 9.46 -4.40 -7.67
CA THR A 36 9.38 -5.79 -7.16
C THR A 36 8.71 -6.71 -8.20
N LYS A 37 8.59 -8.00 -7.87
CA LYS A 37 7.83 -8.98 -8.67
C LYS A 37 6.32 -8.93 -8.44
N PHE A 38 5.84 -8.12 -7.48
CA PHE A 38 4.43 -8.00 -7.16
C PHE A 38 3.62 -7.46 -8.36
N ARG A 39 2.48 -8.07 -8.66
CA ARG A 39 1.60 -7.68 -9.77
C ARG A 39 0.16 -7.68 -9.30
N THR A 40 -0.53 -6.57 -9.58
CA THR A 40 -1.96 -6.41 -9.32
C THR A 40 -2.56 -5.39 -10.30
N ASP A 41 -3.88 -5.32 -10.37
CA ASP A 41 -4.58 -4.25 -11.08
C ASP A 41 -4.70 -3.01 -10.19
N LYS A 42 -3.70 -2.13 -10.28
CA LYS A 42 -3.64 -0.89 -9.48
C LYS A 42 -4.84 0.04 -9.69
N THR A 43 -5.56 -0.06 -10.82
CA THR A 43 -6.70 0.83 -11.09
C THR A 43 -7.87 0.57 -10.14
N LYS A 44 -8.01 -0.68 -9.65
CA LYS A 44 -9.02 -1.06 -8.65
C LYS A 44 -8.83 -0.35 -7.31
N TYR A 45 -7.58 -0.06 -6.96
CA TYR A 45 -7.21 0.43 -5.62
C TYR A 45 -6.88 1.93 -5.61
N PHE A 46 -6.65 2.54 -6.77
CA PHE A 46 -6.17 3.93 -6.88
C PHE A 46 -7.02 4.92 -6.07
N MET A 47 -8.34 4.92 -6.27
CA MET A 47 -9.24 5.84 -5.59
C MET A 47 -9.31 5.56 -4.08
N ALA A 48 -9.40 4.30 -3.67
CA ALA A 48 -9.44 3.93 -2.26
C ALA A 48 -8.17 4.38 -1.51
N LEU A 49 -7.00 4.13 -2.10
CA LEU A 49 -5.71 4.56 -1.54
C LEU A 49 -5.60 6.10 -1.44
N GLN A 50 -6.14 6.82 -2.43
CA GLN A 50 -6.19 8.27 -2.42
C GLN A 50 -7.11 8.79 -1.32
N VAL A 51 -8.32 8.24 -1.16
CA VAL A 51 -9.27 8.61 -0.10
C VAL A 51 -8.63 8.39 1.28
N ILE A 52 -8.01 7.24 1.52
CA ILE A 52 -7.32 6.96 2.79
C ILE A 52 -6.22 8.00 3.06
N THR A 53 -5.44 8.38 2.05
CA THR A 53 -4.40 9.42 2.17
C THR A 53 -5.01 10.77 2.54
N VAL A 54 -6.07 11.20 1.84
CA VAL A 54 -6.75 12.47 2.07
C VAL A 54 -7.37 12.51 3.46
N CYS A 55 -8.10 11.47 3.87
CA CYS A 55 -8.71 11.42 5.21
C CYS A 55 -7.65 11.47 6.33
N ALA A 56 -6.48 10.86 6.14
CA ALA A 56 -5.38 10.96 7.10
C ALA A 56 -4.81 12.39 7.20
N GLU A 57 -4.73 13.10 6.07
CA GLU A 57 -4.34 14.51 6.03
C GLU A 57 -5.40 15.40 6.70
N GLU A 58 -6.69 15.19 6.40
CA GLU A 58 -7.81 15.92 7.00
C GLU A 58 -7.86 15.74 8.51
N TYR A 59 -7.69 14.51 9.00
CA TYR A 59 -7.61 14.20 10.44
C TYR A 59 -6.50 15.00 11.13
N ARG A 60 -5.32 15.06 10.51
CA ARG A 60 -4.16 15.78 11.07
C ARG A 60 -4.42 17.28 11.23
N TYR A 61 -5.23 17.88 10.35
CA TYR A 61 -5.53 19.32 10.37
C TYR A 61 -6.89 19.64 11.02
N ASN A 62 -7.52 18.67 11.70
CA ASN A 62 -8.83 18.80 12.35
C ASN A 62 -9.96 19.24 11.40
N PHE A 63 -9.92 18.78 10.15
CA PHE A 63 -11.04 18.95 9.22
C PHE A 63 -12.12 17.88 9.43
N LEU A 64 -13.30 18.12 8.85
CA LEU A 64 -14.36 17.11 8.79
C LEU A 64 -13.91 15.98 7.87
N ILE A 65 -13.96 14.74 8.38
CA ILE A 65 -13.57 13.54 7.64
C ILE A 65 -14.82 12.85 7.14
N ASP A 66 -14.79 12.41 5.89
CA ASP A 66 -15.76 11.44 5.39
C ASP A 66 -15.45 10.04 5.94
N CYS A 67 -15.97 9.76 7.14
CA CYS A 67 -15.75 8.49 7.82
C CYS A 67 -16.32 7.28 7.06
N GLU A 68 -17.41 7.46 6.31
CA GLU A 68 -18.03 6.38 5.55
C GLU A 68 -17.22 6.08 4.28
N GLY A 69 -16.82 7.12 3.54
CA GLY A 69 -15.90 6.99 2.41
C GLY A 69 -14.55 6.38 2.82
N TYR A 70 -14.02 6.76 3.98
CA TYR A 70 -12.82 6.14 4.56
C TYR A 70 -13.03 4.64 4.82
N LYS A 71 -14.12 4.26 5.50
CA LYS A 71 -14.42 2.88 5.83
C LYS A 71 -14.58 2.01 4.57
N GLN A 72 -15.29 2.50 3.57
CA GLN A 72 -15.44 1.80 2.29
C GLN A 72 -14.10 1.61 1.58
N SER A 73 -13.25 2.65 1.60
CA SER A 73 -11.92 2.59 1.01
C SER A 73 -11.01 1.59 1.73
N VAL A 74 -11.07 1.51 3.07
CA VAL A 74 -10.36 0.49 3.85
C VAL A 74 -10.81 -0.91 3.44
N ASN A 75 -12.13 -1.17 3.37
CA ASN A 75 -12.66 -2.47 2.97
C ASN A 75 -12.22 -2.88 1.55
N ILE A 76 -12.13 -1.92 0.61
CA ILE A 76 -11.60 -2.19 -0.74
C ILE A 76 -10.12 -2.56 -0.68
N CYS A 77 -9.35 -1.85 0.15
CA CYS A 77 -7.93 -2.10 0.34
C CYS A 77 -7.61 -3.38 1.12
N ASP A 78 -8.56 -3.99 1.83
CA ASP A 78 -8.35 -5.29 2.48
C ASP A 78 -8.02 -6.39 1.45
N ASN A 79 -8.61 -6.32 0.25
CA ASN A 79 -8.26 -7.24 -0.84
C ASN A 79 -6.80 -7.05 -1.29
N LEU A 80 -6.37 -5.80 -1.45
CA LEU A 80 -4.98 -5.49 -1.78
C LEU A 80 -4.03 -5.94 -0.66
N LEU A 81 -4.43 -5.78 0.60
CA LEU A 81 -3.62 -6.22 1.75
C LEU A 81 -3.40 -7.74 1.71
N ASN A 82 -4.45 -8.52 1.44
CA ASN A 82 -4.33 -9.97 1.30
C ASN A 82 -3.36 -10.35 0.16
N GLU A 83 -3.49 -9.73 -1.02
CA GLU A 83 -2.58 -9.97 -2.15
C GLU A 83 -1.11 -9.67 -1.79
N LEU A 84 -0.87 -8.59 -1.02
CA LEU A 84 0.48 -8.20 -0.58
C LEU A 84 1.05 -9.15 0.48
N ILE A 85 0.22 -9.64 1.40
CA ILE A 85 0.63 -10.63 2.40
C ILE A 85 1.01 -11.95 1.72
N GLU A 86 0.18 -12.45 0.81
CA GLU A 86 0.49 -13.65 0.03
C GLU A 86 1.81 -13.50 -0.75
N PHE A 87 2.06 -12.32 -1.31
CA PHE A 87 3.33 -12.01 -1.97
C PHE A 87 4.52 -12.04 -1.01
N ASP A 88 4.39 -11.45 0.18
CA ASP A 88 5.46 -11.40 1.17
C ASP A 88 5.82 -12.79 1.68
N GLU A 89 4.80 -13.60 2.04
CA GLU A 89 4.97 -14.96 2.53
C GLU A 89 5.53 -15.91 1.46
N SER A 90 5.06 -15.79 0.21
CA SER A 90 5.54 -16.65 -0.89
C SER A 90 7.03 -16.47 -1.20
N THR A 91 7.63 -15.35 -0.81
CA THR A 91 9.06 -15.08 -1.01
C THR A 91 9.93 -15.54 0.17
N GLU A 92 9.37 -15.76 1.37
CA GLU A 92 10.11 -16.32 2.50
C GLU A 92 10.38 -17.82 2.33
N ILE A 93 9.44 -18.56 1.72
CA ILE A 93 9.58 -20.02 1.51
C ILE A 93 10.74 -20.37 0.56
N GLN A 94 11.20 -19.45 -0.28
CA GLN A 94 12.32 -19.67 -1.22
C GLN A 94 13.70 -19.38 -0.62
N ALA A 95 13.80 -18.78 0.57
CA ALA A 95 15.09 -18.37 1.16
C ALA A 95 15.75 -19.46 2.03
N ASP A 96 14.99 -20.49 2.44
CA ASP A 96 15.42 -21.58 3.33
C ASP A 96 15.58 -22.95 2.63
N SER A 97 15.72 -22.97 1.30
CA SER A 97 15.98 -24.19 0.49
C SER A 97 17.26 -24.07 -0.33
#